data_AF-A0AAD8PEI7-F1
#
_entry.id   AF-A0AAD8PEI7-F1
#
_cell.length_a   1.000
_cell.length_b   1.000
_cell.length_c   1.000
_cell.angle_alpha   90.00
_cell.angle_beta   90.00
_cell.angle_gamma   90.00
#
_symmetry.space_group_name_H-M   'P 1'
#
loop_
_entity.id
_entity.type
_entity.pdbx_description
1 polymer ?
#
loop_
_entity_poly.entity_id
_entity_poly.type
_entity_poly.pdbx_seq_one_letter_code
_entity_poly.pdbx_strand_id
1 'polypeptide(L)'
;MDSSTLSNYNKWIEAWQVVVNNVETNLKAVVIILNKFLLFTGIDADKADNLEARVDILLKSYQKDASNQEPDDVNVENAFELLGDIKGCPQKRLKDVSPLTGNIMANVPGTVAMFLQRQSDKMLQILCEIRAECQTFKTGSLPKMEQVCNTAATHINRRMLSMESAEGDVASLDAVYLAYQEVARDLEAILQLTSVICTYPTHKQQIQSYIQQITDFRLGKMSKYQTSLM
;
A
#
# COMPACT_ATOMS: atom_id res chain seq x y z
N MET A 1 -2.42 26.57 -28.09
CA MET A 1 -3.13 26.45 -26.80
C MET A 1 -2.68 27.61 -25.94
N ASP A 2 -3.55 28.27 -25.18
CA ASP A 2 -3.14 29.47 -24.43
C ASP A 2 -2.41 29.10 -23.12
N SER A 3 -1.51 29.98 -22.68
CA SER A 3 -0.69 29.78 -21.48
C SER A 3 -1.53 29.54 -20.22
N SER A 4 -2.74 30.12 -20.15
CA SER A 4 -3.64 29.95 -19.01
C SER A 4 -4.17 28.51 -18.87
N THR A 5 -4.48 27.84 -19.99
CA THR A 5 -4.96 26.45 -19.98
C THR A 5 -3.83 25.49 -19.58
N LEU A 6 -2.61 25.69 -20.09
CA LEU A 6 -1.44 24.89 -19.69
C LEU A 6 -1.08 25.07 -18.22
N SER A 7 -1.16 26.31 -17.70
CA SER A 7 -0.95 26.60 -16.27
C SER A 7 -1.99 25.88 -15.39
N ASN A 8 -3.27 25.90 -15.77
CA ASN A 8 -4.31 25.17 -15.04
C ASN A 8 -4.11 23.65 -15.11
N TYR A 9 -3.64 23.13 -16.25
CA TYR A 9 -3.32 21.72 -16.40
C TYR A 9 -2.17 21.28 -15.48
N ASN A 10 -1.12 22.09 -15.38
CA ASN A 10 0.00 21.86 -14.44
C ASN A 10 -0.48 21.78 -12.98
N LYS A 11 -1.44 22.62 -12.57
CA LYS A 11 -2.03 22.53 -11.22
C LYS A 11 -2.75 21.21 -10.97
N TRP A 12 -3.42 20.65 -11.99
CA TRP A 12 -4.05 19.32 -11.86
C TRP A 12 -3.01 18.20 -11.79
N ILE A 13 -1.89 18.33 -12.51
CA ILE A 13 -0.76 17.41 -12.38
C ILE A 13 -0.16 17.47 -10.97
N GLU A 14 0.05 18.67 -10.42
CA GLU A 14 0.55 18.84 -9.05
C GLU A 14 -0.41 18.24 -8.02
N ALA A 15 -1.71 18.50 -8.18
CA ALA A 15 -2.74 17.89 -7.32
C ALA A 15 -2.73 16.36 -7.42
N TRP A 16 -2.52 15.80 -8.61
CA TRP A 16 -2.39 14.34 -8.77
C TRP A 16 -1.15 13.80 -8.06
N GLN A 17 -0.01 14.51 -8.13
CA GLN A 17 1.20 14.10 -7.45
C GLN A 17 1.03 14.06 -5.92
N VAL A 18 0.21 14.95 -5.35
CA VAL A 18 -0.19 14.90 -3.93
C VAL A 18 -0.98 13.64 -3.63
N VAL A 19 -1.99 13.30 -4.47
CA VAL A 19 -2.76 12.06 -4.34
C VAL A 19 -1.85 10.83 -4.41
N VAL A 20 -0.93 10.77 -5.38
CA VAL A 20 0.04 9.67 -5.52
C VAL A 20 0.86 9.49 -4.23
N ASN A 21 1.39 10.57 -3.66
CA ASN A 21 2.19 10.50 -2.44
C ASN A 21 1.38 9.98 -1.23
N ASN A 22 0.12 10.42 -1.10
CA ASN A 22 -0.78 9.96 -0.05
C ASN A 22 -1.10 8.47 -0.23
N VAL A 23 -1.41 8.05 -1.45
CA VAL A 23 -1.68 6.65 -1.79
C VAL A 23 -0.47 5.77 -1.49
N GLU A 24 0.74 6.15 -1.91
CA GLU A 24 1.95 5.38 -1.60
C GLU A 24 2.20 5.24 -0.10
N THR A 25 1.99 6.32 0.66
CA THR A 25 2.15 6.32 2.12
C THR A 25 1.14 5.39 2.79
N ASN A 26 -0.11 5.47 2.36
CA ASN A 26 -1.20 4.64 2.86
C ASN A 26 -1.03 3.17 2.49
N LEU A 27 -0.57 2.87 1.27
CA LEU A 27 -0.25 1.51 0.84
C LEU A 27 0.90 0.90 1.66
N LYS A 28 1.93 1.68 2.01
CA LYS A 28 2.98 1.24 2.94
C LYS A 28 2.41 0.92 4.32
N ALA A 29 1.48 1.73 4.82
CA ALA A 29 0.80 1.45 6.09
C ALA A 29 -0.03 0.16 6.04
N VAL A 30 -0.71 -0.11 4.92
CA VAL A 30 -1.40 -1.38 4.68
C VAL A 30 -0.43 -2.56 4.71
N VAL A 31 0.75 -2.46 4.08
CA VAL A 31 1.80 -3.51 4.16
C VAL A 31 2.24 -3.77 5.60
N ILE A 32 2.41 -2.72 6.42
CA ILE A 32 2.74 -2.88 7.85
C ILE A 32 1.62 -3.62 8.58
N ILE A 33 0.35 -3.32 8.30
CA ILE A 33 -0.78 -4.02 8.91
C ILE A 33 -0.82 -5.48 8.46
N LEU A 34 -0.64 -5.77 7.17
CA LEU A 34 -0.59 -7.13 6.63
C LEU A 34 0.55 -7.94 7.25
N ASN A 35 1.72 -7.33 7.47
CA ASN A 35 2.81 -7.97 8.20
C ASN A 35 2.42 -8.32 9.64
N LYS A 36 1.60 -7.51 10.33
CA LYS A 36 1.06 -7.88 11.65
C LYS A 36 0.12 -9.07 11.55
N PHE A 37 -0.76 -9.12 10.55
CA PHE A 37 -1.56 -10.33 10.30
C PHE A 37 -0.67 -11.56 10.10
N LEU A 38 0.43 -11.44 9.34
CA LEU A 38 1.38 -12.55 9.14
C LEU A 38 2.00 -13.12 10.43
N LEU A 39 2.14 -12.30 11.48
CA LEU A 39 2.65 -12.75 12.78
C LEU A 39 1.66 -13.66 13.51
N PHE A 40 0.36 -13.52 13.20
CA PHE A 40 -0.72 -14.26 13.84
C PHE A 40 -1.43 -15.22 12.87
N THR A 41 -1.12 -15.22 11.57
CA THR A 41 -1.55 -16.26 10.64
C THR A 41 -0.55 -17.41 10.62
N GLY A 42 -0.99 -18.58 11.05
CA GLY A 42 -0.14 -19.72 11.41
C GLY A 42 -0.64 -20.43 12.69
N ILE A 43 -1.59 -19.82 13.39
CA ILE A 43 -2.34 -20.46 14.48
C ILE A 43 -3.25 -21.58 13.94
N ASP A 44 -3.50 -21.60 12.62
CA ASP A 44 -4.05 -22.73 11.90
C ASP A 44 -3.16 -23.03 10.67
N ALA A 45 -2.60 -24.24 10.66
CA ALA A 45 -2.01 -25.01 9.55
C ALA A 45 -0.64 -24.59 8.93
N ASP A 46 0.32 -25.49 9.17
CA ASP A 46 1.45 -25.93 8.33
C ASP A 46 2.80 -25.16 8.33
N LYS A 47 3.77 -25.88 8.91
CA LYS A 47 5.24 -25.88 8.78
C LYS A 47 6.02 -24.87 9.62
N ALA A 48 6.65 -25.43 10.66
CA ALA A 48 7.46 -24.80 11.70
C ALA A 48 8.89 -24.40 11.28
N ASP A 49 9.32 -24.66 10.05
CA ASP A 49 10.75 -24.57 9.69
C ASP A 49 11.29 -23.16 9.41
N ASN A 50 10.60 -22.10 9.84
CA ASN A 50 11.10 -20.73 9.66
C ASN A 50 10.53 -19.71 10.67
N LEU A 51 10.19 -20.18 11.88
CA LEU A 51 9.64 -19.33 12.95
C LEU A 51 10.73 -18.48 13.63
N GLU A 52 11.93 -19.03 13.83
CA GLU A 52 13.07 -18.34 14.48
C GLU A 52 13.47 -17.06 13.75
N ALA A 53 13.59 -17.11 12.42
CA ALA A 53 13.96 -15.95 11.62
C ALA A 53 12.94 -14.80 11.71
N ARG A 54 11.66 -15.09 12.01
CA ARG A 54 10.59 -14.07 12.09
C ARG A 54 10.53 -13.40 13.47
N VAL A 55 10.87 -14.12 14.53
CA VAL A 55 10.99 -13.58 15.90
C VAL A 55 12.21 -12.66 15.98
N ASP A 56 13.33 -13.05 15.36
CA ASP A 56 14.57 -12.26 15.29
C ASP A 56 14.39 -10.92 14.57
N ILE A 57 13.61 -10.90 13.49
CA ILE A 57 13.30 -9.66 12.77
C ILE A 57 12.48 -8.70 13.66
N LEU A 58 11.59 -9.23 14.49
CA LEU A 58 10.77 -8.44 15.39
C LEU A 58 11.61 -7.89 16.55
N LEU A 59 12.41 -8.73 17.21
CA LEU A 59 13.32 -8.33 18.28
C LEU A 59 14.33 -7.27 17.78
N LYS A 60 14.90 -7.46 16.58
CA LYS A 60 15.78 -6.46 15.95
C LYS A 60 15.06 -5.15 15.60
N SER A 61 13.76 -5.18 15.33
CA SER A 61 12.97 -3.96 15.09
C SER A 61 12.67 -3.17 16.38
N TYR A 62 12.65 -3.84 17.54
CA TYR A 62 12.50 -3.21 18.87
C TYR A 62 13.85 -2.86 19.54
N GLN A 63 14.95 -3.49 19.12
CA GLN A 63 16.29 -3.27 19.67
C GLN A 63 16.96 -1.96 19.22
N LYS A 64 16.29 -1.12 18.43
CA LYS A 64 16.90 0.13 17.96
C LYS A 64 17.17 1.19 19.04
N ASP A 65 16.81 0.95 20.31
CA ASP A 65 17.15 1.83 21.45
C ASP A 65 17.47 1.09 22.78
N ALA A 66 17.86 -0.19 22.75
CA ALA A 66 18.27 -0.89 23.97
C ALA A 66 19.79 -1.08 24.01
N SER A 67 20.49 -0.12 24.59
CA SER A 67 21.92 -0.20 24.82
C SER A 67 22.27 -1.32 25.82
N ASN A 68 23.22 -2.15 25.43
CA ASN A 68 24.13 -2.95 26.26
C ASN A 68 23.54 -3.98 27.24
N GLN A 69 22.70 -4.89 26.75
CA GLN A 69 22.62 -6.23 27.34
C GLN A 69 22.71 -7.27 26.22
N GLU A 70 23.69 -8.17 26.32
CA GLU A 70 23.72 -9.37 25.49
C GLU A 70 22.43 -10.15 25.77
N PRO A 71 21.59 -10.43 24.76
CA PRO A 71 20.38 -11.21 24.97
C PRO A 71 20.80 -12.64 25.31
N ASP A 72 20.47 -13.10 26.51
CA ASP A 72 20.49 -14.52 26.84
C ASP A 72 19.62 -15.27 25.82
N ASP A 73 20.18 -16.32 25.23
CA ASP A 73 19.47 -17.21 24.32
C ASP A 73 18.29 -17.85 25.07
N VAL A 74 17.08 -17.35 24.79
CA VAL A 74 15.86 -17.88 25.39
C VAL A 74 15.63 -19.28 24.82
N ASN A 75 15.86 -20.32 25.63
CA ASN A 75 15.52 -21.69 25.28
C ASN A 75 13.99 -21.79 25.08
N VAL A 76 13.60 -21.85 23.81
CA VAL A 76 12.21 -21.84 23.33
C VAL A 76 11.41 -23.03 23.89
N GLU A 77 12.07 -24.18 24.07
CA GLU A 77 11.46 -25.41 24.58
C GLU A 77 11.03 -25.23 26.04
N ASN A 78 11.90 -24.66 26.86
CA ASN A 78 11.61 -24.32 28.26
C ASN A 78 10.49 -23.27 28.37
N ALA A 79 10.42 -22.32 27.44
CA ALA A 79 9.36 -21.31 27.43
C ALA A 79 7.98 -21.94 27.16
N PHE A 80 7.89 -22.96 26.30
CA PHE A 80 6.64 -23.67 26.04
C PHE A 80 6.22 -24.58 27.18
N GLU A 81 7.17 -25.22 27.88
CA GLU A 81 6.86 -26.02 29.07
C GLU A 81 6.22 -25.16 30.17
N LEU A 82 6.79 -23.99 30.46
CA LEU A 82 6.25 -23.03 31.43
C LEU A 82 4.84 -22.52 31.05
N LEU A 83 4.52 -22.46 29.76
CA LEU A 83 3.19 -22.08 29.26
C LEU A 83 2.16 -23.21 29.36
N GLY A 84 2.61 -24.46 29.25
CA GLY A 84 1.79 -25.65 29.43
C GLY A 84 1.22 -25.80 30.84
N ASP A 85 1.88 -25.18 31.84
CA ASP A 85 1.47 -25.19 33.25
C ASP A 85 0.39 -24.13 33.58
N ILE A 86 0.08 -23.21 32.64
CA ILE A 86 -0.96 -22.20 32.81
C ILE A 86 -2.35 -22.83 32.64
N LYS A 87 -3.11 -22.90 33.73
CA LYS A 87 -4.49 -23.46 33.76
C LYS A 87 -5.36 -22.83 32.68
N GLY A 88 -5.73 -23.63 31.66
CA GLY A 88 -6.68 -23.24 30.61
C GLY A 88 -6.11 -23.23 29.20
N CYS A 89 -4.80 -23.44 29.01
CA CYS A 89 -4.23 -23.53 27.67
C CYS A 89 -4.26 -24.98 27.15
N PRO A 90 -4.99 -25.30 26.06
CA PRO A 90 -4.88 -26.63 25.46
C PRO A 90 -3.48 -26.78 24.85
N GLN A 91 -2.62 -27.58 25.50
CA GLN A 91 -1.22 -27.86 25.09
C GLN A 91 -1.05 -28.15 23.59
N LYS A 92 -2.09 -28.69 22.92
CA LYS A 92 -2.10 -28.94 21.47
C LYS A 92 -2.04 -27.68 20.59
N ARG A 93 -2.43 -26.49 21.07
CA ARG A 93 -2.40 -25.24 20.28
C ARG A 93 -1.14 -24.41 20.48
N LEU A 94 -0.36 -24.70 21.53
CA LEU A 94 0.84 -23.93 21.88
C LEU A 94 2.03 -24.26 20.97
N LYS A 95 2.14 -25.52 20.50
CA LYS A 95 3.27 -25.98 19.68
C LYS A 95 3.36 -25.30 18.31
N ASP A 96 2.26 -24.72 17.84
CA ASP A 96 2.14 -24.14 16.50
C ASP A 96 2.25 -22.60 16.49
N VAL A 97 2.43 -21.97 17.66
CA VAL A 97 2.44 -20.51 17.82
C VAL A 97 3.69 -20.06 18.56
N SER A 98 4.18 -18.83 18.35
CA SER A 98 5.34 -18.34 19.11
C SER A 98 5.08 -18.37 20.62
N PRO A 99 6.11 -18.56 21.49
CA PRO A 99 5.94 -18.56 22.95
C PRO A 99 5.23 -17.31 23.47
N LEU A 100 5.50 -16.15 22.86
CA LEU A 100 4.83 -14.90 23.21
C LEU A 100 3.33 -14.94 22.87
N THR A 101 2.98 -15.41 21.68
CA THR A 101 1.57 -15.58 21.27
C THR A 101 0.86 -16.58 22.16
N GLY A 102 1.53 -17.69 22.49
CA GLY A 102 1.04 -18.71 23.42
C GLY A 102 0.77 -18.16 24.81
N ASN A 103 1.68 -17.35 25.35
CA ASN A 103 1.52 -16.66 26.64
C ASN A 103 0.29 -15.75 26.65
N ILE A 104 0.16 -14.89 25.63
CA ILE A 104 -0.96 -13.96 25.51
C ILE A 104 -2.28 -14.72 25.42
N MET A 105 -2.33 -15.82 24.65
CA MET A 105 -3.53 -16.63 24.52
C MET A 105 -3.89 -17.40 25.79
N ALA A 106 -2.90 -17.88 26.55
CA ALA A 106 -3.11 -18.60 27.80
C ALA A 106 -3.57 -17.67 28.94
N ASN A 107 -2.97 -16.49 29.06
CA ASN A 107 -3.25 -15.55 30.15
C ASN A 107 -4.37 -14.57 29.85
N VAL A 108 -4.61 -14.24 28.57
CA VAL A 108 -5.64 -13.28 28.15
C VAL A 108 -6.36 -13.77 26.89
N PRO A 109 -7.29 -14.73 27.03
CA PRO A 109 -8.04 -15.28 25.91
C PRO A 109 -8.79 -14.18 25.13
N GLY A 110 -8.74 -14.23 23.80
CA GLY A 110 -9.43 -13.27 22.93
C GLY A 110 -8.63 -12.01 22.59
N THR A 111 -7.51 -11.72 23.27
CA THR A 111 -6.70 -10.52 23.00
C THR A 111 -6.13 -10.48 21.58
N VAL A 112 -5.69 -11.62 21.04
CA VAL A 112 -5.20 -11.71 19.66
C VAL A 112 -6.30 -11.40 18.65
N ALA A 113 -7.50 -11.96 18.85
CA ALA A 113 -8.65 -11.68 17.99
C ALA A 113 -9.05 -10.20 18.02
N MET A 114 -9.11 -9.59 19.21
CA MET A 114 -9.37 -8.15 19.35
C MET A 114 -8.28 -7.28 18.72
N PHE A 115 -7.01 -7.67 18.85
CA PHE A 115 -5.89 -6.97 18.22
C PHE A 115 -5.99 -7.01 16.69
N LEU A 116 -6.25 -8.19 16.12
CA LEU A 116 -6.42 -8.37 14.67
C LEU A 116 -7.65 -7.63 14.16
N GLN A 117 -8.74 -7.61 14.92
CA GLN A 117 -9.92 -6.79 14.59
C GLN A 117 -9.55 -5.31 14.49
N ARG A 118 -8.83 -4.77 15.48
CA ARG A 118 -8.36 -3.38 15.43
C ARG A 118 -7.42 -3.11 14.25
N GLN A 119 -6.62 -4.10 13.84
CA GLN A 119 -5.80 -3.95 12.64
C GLN A 119 -6.65 -3.95 11.36
N SER A 120 -7.68 -4.82 11.28
CA SER A 120 -8.65 -4.85 10.19
C SER A 120 -9.39 -3.52 10.06
N ASP A 121 -9.88 -2.97 11.16
CA ASP A 121 -10.60 -1.68 11.15
C ASP A 121 -9.70 -0.55 10.64
N LYS A 122 -8.42 -0.52 11.06
CA LYS A 122 -7.43 0.44 10.55
C LYS A 122 -7.16 0.26 9.06
N MET A 123 -7.02 -0.98 8.59
CA MET A 123 -6.80 -1.27 7.18
C MET A 123 -8.01 -0.82 6.34
N LEU A 124 -9.24 -1.08 6.81
CA LEU A 124 -10.46 -0.60 6.18
C LEU A 124 -10.48 0.92 6.09
N GLN A 125 -10.15 1.63 7.18
CA GLN A 125 -10.07 3.08 7.18
C GLN A 125 -9.10 3.60 6.12
N ILE A 126 -7.87 3.07 6.09
CA ILE A 126 -6.84 3.50 5.12
C ILE A 126 -7.28 3.24 3.67
N LEU A 127 -7.89 2.07 3.40
CA LEU A 127 -8.40 1.76 2.06
C LEU A 127 -9.55 2.68 1.65
N CYS A 128 -10.42 3.06 2.59
CA CYS A 128 -11.48 4.03 2.35
C CYS A 128 -10.91 5.44 2.07
N GLU A 129 -9.87 5.87 2.80
CA GLU A 129 -9.18 7.14 2.56
C GLU A 129 -8.57 7.19 1.16
N ILE A 130 -7.81 6.16 0.75
CA ILE A 130 -7.28 6.04 -0.62
C ILE A 130 -8.41 6.15 -1.65
N ARG A 131 -9.50 5.41 -1.45
CA ARG A 131 -10.63 5.41 -2.38
C ARG A 131 -11.29 6.78 -2.45
N ALA A 132 -11.48 7.46 -1.33
CA ALA A 132 -12.09 8.79 -1.28
C ALA A 132 -11.24 9.83 -2.02
N GLU A 133 -9.92 9.83 -1.83
CA GLU A 133 -9.01 10.71 -2.57
C GLU A 133 -9.08 10.46 -4.07
N CYS A 134 -8.99 9.19 -4.49
CA CYS A 134 -9.07 8.82 -5.90
C CYS A 134 -10.41 9.21 -6.53
N GLN A 135 -11.53 8.98 -5.83
CA GLN A 135 -12.87 9.34 -6.32
C GLN A 135 -13.06 10.86 -6.40
N THR A 136 -12.51 11.62 -5.44
CA THR A 136 -12.52 13.09 -5.47
C THR A 136 -11.77 13.60 -6.70
N PHE A 137 -10.60 13.03 -7.00
CA PHE A 137 -9.86 13.40 -8.19
C PHE A 137 -10.56 12.98 -9.49
N LYS A 138 -11.09 11.74 -9.53
CA LYS A 138 -11.83 11.16 -10.68
C LYS A 138 -13.05 11.99 -11.06
N THR A 139 -13.78 12.52 -10.07
CA THR A 139 -15.00 13.30 -10.31
C THR A 139 -14.73 14.80 -10.50
N GLY A 140 -13.69 15.35 -9.85
CA GLY A 140 -13.40 16.78 -9.88
C GLY A 140 -12.43 17.23 -10.99
N SER A 141 -11.27 16.57 -11.09
CA SER A 141 -10.13 17.04 -11.90
C SER A 141 -10.00 16.27 -13.21
N LEU A 142 -10.22 14.96 -13.19
CA LEU A 142 -10.05 14.10 -14.38
C LEU A 142 -10.90 14.53 -15.58
N PRO A 143 -12.19 14.92 -15.45
CA PRO A 143 -13.00 15.35 -16.59
C PRO A 143 -12.49 16.66 -17.21
N LYS A 144 -11.90 17.54 -16.39
CA LYS A 144 -11.31 18.79 -16.86
C LYS A 144 -10.01 18.52 -17.62
N MET A 145 -9.19 17.59 -17.12
CA MET A 145 -8.01 17.12 -17.84
C MET A 145 -8.38 16.49 -19.19
N GLU A 146 -9.46 15.71 -19.24
CA GLU A 146 -9.97 15.09 -20.47
C GLU A 146 -10.43 16.13 -21.50
N GLN A 147 -11.16 17.17 -21.09
CA GLN A 147 -11.56 18.27 -21.97
C GLN A 147 -10.36 18.96 -22.62
N VAL A 148 -9.32 19.21 -21.81
CA VAL A 148 -8.08 19.82 -22.26
C VAL A 148 -7.31 18.89 -23.22
N CYS A 149 -7.27 17.59 -22.91
CA CYS A 149 -6.69 16.56 -23.76
C CYS A 149 -7.41 16.45 -25.13
N ASN A 150 -8.74 16.43 -25.14
CA ASN A 150 -9.54 16.41 -26.37
C ASN A 150 -9.29 17.67 -27.22
N THR A 151 -9.18 18.83 -26.57
CA THR A 151 -8.84 20.08 -27.25
C THR A 151 -7.45 20.01 -27.87
N ALA A 152 -6.45 19.52 -27.13
CA ALA A 152 -5.10 19.30 -27.64
C ALA A 152 -5.08 18.35 -28.85
N ALA A 153 -5.79 17.22 -28.79
CA ALA A 153 -5.89 16.27 -29.89
C ALA A 153 -6.50 16.90 -31.16
N THR A 154 -7.54 17.74 -31.02
CA THR A 154 -8.12 18.44 -32.17
C THR A 154 -7.14 19.44 -32.79
N HIS A 155 -6.31 20.11 -31.98
CA HIS A 155 -5.27 21.00 -32.47
C HIS A 155 -4.16 20.26 -33.20
N ILE A 156 -3.69 19.12 -32.68
CA ILE A 156 -2.72 18.26 -33.34
C ILE A 156 -3.25 17.82 -34.71
N ASN A 157 -4.47 17.28 -34.76
CA ASN A 157 -5.07 16.79 -36.01
C ASN A 157 -5.27 17.90 -37.05
N ARG A 158 -5.70 19.09 -36.63
CA ARG A 158 -5.85 20.24 -37.55
C ARG A 158 -4.51 20.76 -38.08
N ARG A 159 -3.45 20.75 -37.27
CA ARG A 159 -2.13 21.26 -37.66
C ARG A 159 -1.31 20.27 -38.47
N MET A 160 -1.46 18.96 -38.24
CA MET A 160 -0.88 17.94 -39.13
C MET A 160 -1.41 18.07 -40.56
N LEU A 161 -2.65 18.51 -40.73
CA LEU A 161 -3.25 18.76 -42.04
C LEU A 161 -2.73 20.05 -42.72
N SER A 162 -2.09 20.98 -41.98
CA SER A 162 -1.70 22.30 -42.48
C SER A 162 -0.20 22.48 -42.75
N MET A 163 0.65 21.46 -42.56
CA MET A 163 2.12 21.47 -42.83
C MET A 163 2.95 22.64 -42.22
N GLU A 164 2.41 23.39 -41.27
CA GLU A 164 3.13 24.45 -40.54
C GLU A 164 3.49 23.93 -39.14
N SER A 165 4.77 23.68 -38.85
CA SER A 165 5.21 23.30 -37.50
C SER A 165 6.32 24.20 -36.96
N ALA A 166 6.04 24.85 -35.82
CA ALA A 166 7.06 25.18 -34.83
C ALA A 166 7.13 23.99 -33.84
N GLU A 167 8.29 23.33 -33.75
CA GLU A 167 8.49 22.07 -33.01
C GLU A 167 8.05 22.11 -31.53
N GLY A 168 8.15 23.28 -30.87
CA GLY A 168 7.83 23.43 -29.44
C GLY A 168 6.34 23.30 -29.10
N ASP A 169 5.43 23.62 -30.03
CA ASP A 169 3.99 23.65 -29.76
C ASP A 169 3.33 22.26 -29.89
N VAL A 170 4.02 21.28 -30.50
CA VAL A 170 3.56 19.89 -30.64
C VAL A 170 3.97 19.06 -29.42
N ALA A 171 5.19 19.25 -28.92
CA ALA A 171 5.71 18.53 -27.75
C ALA A 171 4.87 18.79 -26.48
N SER A 172 4.36 20.00 -26.30
CA SER A 172 3.50 20.35 -25.16
C SER A 172 2.12 19.69 -25.22
N LEU A 173 1.53 19.56 -26.42
CA LEU A 173 0.25 18.89 -26.62
C LEU A 173 0.36 17.38 -26.42
N ASP A 174 1.47 16.77 -26.86
CA ASP A 174 1.77 15.36 -26.59
C ASP A 174 1.97 15.10 -25.10
N ALA A 175 2.62 16.03 -24.38
CA ALA A 175 2.78 15.94 -22.92
C ALA A 175 1.42 15.98 -22.19
N VAL A 176 0.47 16.83 -22.62
CA VAL A 176 -0.90 16.84 -22.09
C VAL A 176 -1.58 15.48 -22.30
N TYR A 177 -1.47 14.91 -23.51
CA TYR A 177 -2.09 13.62 -23.82
C TYR A 177 -1.53 12.49 -22.96
N LEU A 178 -0.20 12.39 -22.89
CA LEU A 178 0.48 11.35 -22.13
C LEU A 178 0.22 11.46 -20.62
N ALA A 179 0.24 12.68 -20.07
CA ALA A 179 -0.07 12.91 -18.67
C ALA A 179 -1.50 12.46 -18.33
N TYR A 180 -2.50 12.83 -19.14
CA TYR A 180 -3.88 12.40 -18.93
C TYR A 180 -4.01 10.86 -18.92
N GLN A 181 -3.41 10.18 -19.90
CA GLN A 181 -3.47 8.72 -19.97
C GLN A 181 -2.80 8.05 -18.77
N GLU A 182 -1.68 8.59 -18.29
CA GLU A 182 -0.98 8.06 -17.13
C GLU A 182 -1.83 8.24 -15.86
N VAL A 183 -2.40 9.42 -15.63
CA VAL A 183 -3.31 9.68 -14.51
C VAL A 183 -4.54 8.78 -14.56
N ALA A 184 -5.20 8.65 -15.71
CA ALA A 184 -6.40 7.83 -15.84
C ALA A 184 -6.13 6.34 -15.55
N ARG A 185 -4.99 5.84 -16.05
CA ARG A 185 -4.55 4.45 -15.83
C ARG A 185 -4.20 4.19 -14.36
N ASP A 186 -3.41 5.08 -13.78
CA ASP A 186 -2.98 4.96 -12.38
C ASP A 186 -4.19 4.98 -11.45
N LEU A 187 -5.15 5.87 -11.69
CA LEU A 187 -6.38 5.97 -10.90
C LEU A 187 -7.17 4.65 -10.92
N GLU A 188 -7.37 4.07 -12.11
CA GLU A 188 -8.08 2.79 -12.22
C GLU A 188 -7.30 1.65 -11.55
N ALA A 189 -5.98 1.62 -11.70
CA ALA A 189 -5.12 0.64 -11.06
C ALA A 189 -5.19 0.71 -9.52
N ILE A 190 -5.20 1.91 -8.94
CA ILE A 190 -5.36 2.12 -7.49
C ILE A 190 -6.74 1.63 -7.02
N LEU A 191 -7.81 1.99 -7.73
CA LEU A 191 -9.17 1.57 -7.38
C LEU A 191 -9.31 0.05 -7.46
N GLN A 192 -8.73 -0.58 -8.48
CA GLN A 192 -8.72 -2.03 -8.60
C GLN A 192 -7.94 -2.69 -7.46
N LEU A 193 -6.72 -2.23 -7.16
CA LEU A 193 -5.89 -2.76 -6.08
C LEU A 193 -6.63 -2.71 -4.73
N THR A 194 -7.21 -1.55 -4.39
CA THR A 194 -7.96 -1.38 -3.14
C THR A 194 -9.27 -2.18 -3.07
N SER A 195 -9.82 -2.62 -4.20
CA SER A 195 -11.03 -3.47 -4.23
C SER A 195 -10.74 -4.93 -3.90
N VAL A 196 -9.50 -5.39 -4.14
CA VAL A 196 -9.09 -6.80 -4.02
C VAL A 196 -8.56 -7.16 -2.63
N ILE A 197 -8.07 -6.17 -1.87
CA ILE A 197 -7.50 -6.38 -0.54
C ILE A 197 -8.62 -6.69 0.47
N CYS A 198 -8.62 -7.91 1.00
CA CYS A 198 -9.49 -8.29 2.12
C CYS A 198 -9.01 -7.61 3.41
N THR A 199 -9.90 -6.93 4.13
CA THR A 199 -9.58 -6.22 5.37
C THR A 199 -9.33 -7.14 6.57
N TYR A 200 -9.76 -8.41 6.49
CA TYR A 200 -9.49 -9.43 7.49
C TYR A 200 -8.93 -10.70 6.82
N PRO A 201 -7.65 -10.69 6.40
CA PRO A 201 -7.08 -11.82 5.70
C PRO A 201 -6.69 -12.93 6.69
N THR A 202 -7.12 -14.16 6.40
CA THR A 202 -6.94 -15.34 7.27
C THR A 202 -5.82 -16.27 6.81
N HIS A 203 -5.47 -16.26 5.52
CA HIS A 203 -4.51 -17.19 4.94
C HIS A 203 -3.15 -16.56 4.67
N LYS A 204 -2.07 -17.20 5.11
CA LYS A 204 -0.68 -16.73 4.93
C LYS A 204 -0.33 -16.43 3.47
N GLN A 205 -0.69 -17.32 2.55
CA GLN A 205 -0.44 -17.14 1.11
C GLN A 205 -1.17 -15.92 0.54
N GLN A 206 -2.41 -15.69 0.99
CA GLN A 206 -3.20 -14.53 0.59
C GLN A 206 -2.55 -13.23 1.08
N ILE A 207 -2.10 -13.20 2.35
CA ILE A 207 -1.45 -12.01 2.90
C ILE A 207 -0.14 -11.72 2.19
N GLN A 208 0.68 -12.74 1.92
CA GLN A 208 1.92 -12.60 1.14
C GLN A 208 1.64 -12.11 -0.28
N SER A 209 0.58 -12.60 -0.92
CA SER A 209 0.15 -12.12 -2.23
C SER A 209 -0.23 -10.64 -2.20
N TYR A 210 -0.98 -10.19 -1.18
CA TYR A 210 -1.31 -8.76 -1.03
C TYR A 210 -0.08 -7.90 -0.79
N ILE A 211 0.86 -8.33 0.06
CA ILE A 211 2.10 -7.61 0.29
C ILE A 211 2.91 -7.50 -1.00
N GLN A 212 3.02 -8.57 -1.77
CA GLN A 212 3.72 -8.57 -3.04
C GLN A 212 3.06 -7.63 -4.04
N GLN A 213 1.74 -7.73 -4.22
CA GLN A 213 0.97 -6.85 -5.10
C GLN A 213 1.17 -5.37 -4.76
N ILE A 214 1.13 -5.01 -3.47
CA ILE A 214 1.34 -3.62 -3.04
C ILE A 214 2.79 -3.18 -3.22
N THR A 215 3.76 -4.06 -2.94
CA THR A 215 5.20 -3.73 -3.03
C THR A 215 5.65 -3.56 -4.48
N ASP A 216 5.08 -4.33 -5.40
CA ASP A 216 5.33 -4.26 -6.84
C ASP A 216 4.52 -3.17 -7.52
N PHE A 217 3.51 -2.61 -6.85
CA PHE A 217 2.72 -1.51 -7.37
C PHE A 217 3.60 -0.28 -7.60
N ARG A 218 3.56 0.27 -8.81
CA ARG A 218 4.34 1.43 -9.23
C ARG A 218 3.41 2.41 -9.93
N LEU A 219 3.44 3.65 -9.44
CA LEU A 219 2.70 4.77 -10.02
C LEU A 219 3.61 5.61 -10.93
N GLY A 220 2.99 6.25 -11.90
CA GLY A 220 3.66 7.13 -12.85
C GLY A 220 4.28 8.36 -12.17
N LYS A 221 5.50 8.73 -12.60
CA LYS A 221 6.16 9.97 -12.13
C LYS A 221 5.79 11.12 -13.05
N MET A 222 5.01 12.07 -12.56
CA MET A 222 4.49 13.15 -13.40
C MET A 222 5.48 14.29 -13.68
N SER A 223 6.60 14.35 -12.95
CA SER A 223 7.61 15.41 -13.10
C SER A 223 8.17 15.52 -14.53
N LYS A 224 8.19 14.41 -15.30
CA LYS A 224 8.62 14.39 -16.70
C LYS A 224 7.72 15.21 -17.63
N TYR A 225 6.43 15.38 -17.29
CA TYR A 225 5.48 16.12 -18.12
C TYR A 225 5.50 17.61 -17.84
N GLN A 226 5.80 18.01 -16.60
CA GLN A 226 5.84 19.42 -16.21
C GLN A 226 6.92 20.20 -16.97
N THR A 227 8.09 19.59 -17.21
CA THR A 227 9.18 20.21 -17.98
C THR A 227 8.82 20.42 -19.45
N SER A 228 7.92 19.60 -20.00
CA SER A 228 7.44 19.72 -21.38
C SER A 228 6.25 20.67 -21.55
N LEU A 229 5.69 21.16 -20.43
CA LEU A 229 4.55 22.07 -20.39
C LEU A 229 4.97 23.52 -20.02
N MET A 230 6.26 23.76 -19.74
CA MET A 230 6.87 25.07 -19.52
C MET A 230 7.53 25.59 -20.80
#